data_AF-A0A835KBC0-F1
#
_entry.id   AF-A0A835KBC0-F1
#
_cell.length_a   1.000
_cell.length_b   1.000
_cell.length_c   1.000
_cell.angle_alpha   90.00
_cell.angle_beta   90.00
_cell.angle_gamma   90.00
#
_symmetry.space_group_name_H-M   'P 1'
#
loop_
_entity.id
_entity.type
_entity.pdbx_description
1 polymer ?
#
loop_
_entity_poly.entity_id
_entity_poly.type
_entity_poly.pdbx_seq_one_letter_code
_entity_poly.pdbx_strand_id
1 'polypeptide(L)'
;MPAPPCPPPPPPAAPIAPRLFSSLAPVALAAALVCAAGPSAQAVPFVRPPPLQGKPFASSTPYAQSQKLQLGLDKLGKIRPCPSTNPGCVSTNPLGSSGSFASPLLIPESSAGDKAVASLRQAIEKTQSNVDFKVDQDTPYGHISGHYIEAEMDGGVGRDVMEFLVKKDAGVVAYRCMATKVTFVYPFTTAVGDSKGQKQRIAAISQELGWYAPDIQSSMDSDDVGYPP
;
A
#
# COMPACT_ATOMS: atom_id res chain seq x y z
N MET A 1 -34.71 -14.61 -44.61
CA MET A 1 -35.46 -13.66 -43.77
C MET A 1 -34.53 -12.50 -43.42
N PRO A 2 -34.81 -11.27 -43.84
CA PRO A 2 -33.95 -10.11 -43.56
C PRO A 2 -34.11 -9.65 -42.11
N ALA A 3 -33.00 -9.24 -41.49
CA ALA A 3 -32.94 -8.73 -40.11
C ALA A 3 -33.70 -7.38 -39.98
N PRO A 4 -34.32 -7.11 -38.82
CA PRO A 4 -35.03 -5.85 -38.59
C PRO A 4 -34.03 -4.67 -38.49
N PRO A 5 -34.40 -3.47 -38.97
CA PRO A 5 -33.55 -2.28 -38.91
C PRO A 5 -33.40 -1.77 -37.47
N CYS A 6 -32.19 -1.32 -37.13
CA CYS A 6 -31.86 -0.72 -35.83
C CYS A 6 -32.68 0.57 -35.57
N PRO A 7 -33.10 0.83 -34.32
CA PRO A 7 -33.73 2.09 -33.95
C PRO A 7 -32.72 3.27 -33.97
N PRO A 8 -33.18 4.48 -34.29
CA PRO A 8 -32.32 5.67 -34.30
C PRO A 8 -31.89 6.08 -32.87
N PRO A 9 -30.73 6.74 -32.74
CA PRO A 9 -30.20 7.19 -31.45
C PRO A 9 -31.08 8.29 -30.82
N PRO A 10 -31.16 8.36 -29.48
CA PRO A 10 -31.90 9.40 -28.78
C PRO A 10 -31.25 10.78 -28.95
N PRO A 11 -32.05 11.87 -28.90
CA PRO A 11 -31.54 13.23 -29.05
C PRO A 11 -30.62 13.63 -27.88
N PRO A 12 -29.65 14.55 -28.10
CA PRO A 12 -28.71 14.98 -27.08
C PRO A 12 -29.42 15.71 -25.93
N ALA A 13 -29.07 15.34 -24.71
CA ALA A 13 -29.56 15.98 -23.49
C ALA A 13 -29.16 17.46 -23.45
N ALA A 14 -30.12 18.33 -23.11
CA ALA A 14 -29.91 19.76 -22.96
C ALA A 14 -28.93 20.07 -21.81
N PRO A 15 -28.09 21.12 -21.92
CA PRO A 15 -27.14 21.48 -20.89
C PRO A 15 -27.86 22.03 -19.65
N ILE A 16 -27.56 21.42 -18.50
CA ILE A 16 -28.01 21.88 -17.18
C ILE A 16 -27.27 23.18 -16.86
N ALA A 17 -27.99 24.30 -16.87
CA ALA A 17 -27.44 25.58 -16.44
C ALA A 17 -27.10 25.55 -14.93
N PRO A 18 -25.91 25.99 -14.50
CA PRO A 18 -25.59 26.09 -13.09
C PRO A 18 -26.35 27.27 -12.49
N ARG A 19 -27.26 26.98 -11.55
CA ARG A 19 -27.85 28.01 -10.68
C ARG A 19 -26.78 28.52 -9.71
N LEU A 20 -26.23 29.68 -10.02
CA LEU A 20 -25.40 30.47 -9.13
C LEU A 20 -26.26 30.91 -7.94
N PHE A 21 -26.01 30.32 -6.77
CA PHE A 21 -26.52 30.87 -5.51
C PHE A 21 -25.62 32.03 -5.09
N SER A 22 -26.06 33.24 -5.42
CA SER A 22 -25.57 34.47 -4.82
C SER A 22 -26.12 34.58 -3.40
N SER A 23 -25.24 34.49 -2.40
CA SER A 23 -25.53 35.02 -1.06
C SER A 23 -24.25 35.66 -0.51
N LEU A 24 -24.14 36.96 -0.75
CA LEU A 24 -23.20 37.84 -0.07
C LEU A 24 -23.82 38.24 1.27
N ALA A 25 -23.21 37.80 2.37
CA ALA A 25 -23.42 38.41 3.68
C ALA A 25 -22.06 38.46 4.40
N PRO A 26 -21.44 39.63 4.57
CA PRO A 26 -20.32 39.77 5.48
C PRO A 26 -20.88 39.85 6.91
N VAL A 27 -20.71 38.79 7.70
CA VAL A 27 -20.93 38.87 9.15
C VAL A 27 -19.67 39.50 9.75
N ALA A 28 -19.74 40.81 9.97
CA ALA A 28 -18.74 41.53 10.75
C ALA A 28 -18.92 41.18 12.23
N LEU A 29 -18.03 40.35 12.79
CA LEU A 29 -17.98 40.10 14.22
C LEU A 29 -16.97 41.08 14.85
N ALA A 30 -17.49 42.18 15.39
CA ALA A 30 -16.71 43.12 16.18
C ALA A 30 -16.40 42.49 17.56
N ALA A 31 -15.16 42.05 17.77
CA ALA A 31 -14.68 41.69 19.09
C ALA A 31 -14.20 42.96 19.81
N ALA A 32 -14.97 43.43 20.79
CA ALA A 32 -14.57 44.52 21.66
C ALA A 32 -13.37 44.09 22.52
N LEU A 33 -12.24 44.78 22.37
CA LEU A 33 -11.11 44.74 23.29
C LEU A 33 -11.53 45.42 24.60
N VAL A 34 -11.95 44.63 25.59
CA VAL A 34 -12.05 45.10 26.97
C VAL A 34 -10.67 44.93 27.61
N CYS A 35 -9.94 46.03 27.73
CA CYS A 35 -8.74 46.12 28.55
C CYS A 35 -9.14 46.09 30.03
N ALA A 36 -9.23 44.89 30.61
CA ALA A 36 -9.22 44.73 32.06
C ALA A 36 -7.78 44.53 32.52
N ALA A 37 -7.23 45.56 33.15
CA ALA A 37 -5.96 45.47 33.88
C ALA A 37 -6.16 44.56 35.11
N GLY A 38 -5.63 43.35 35.04
CA GLY A 38 -5.52 42.40 36.14
C GLY A 38 -4.04 42.11 36.47
N PRO A 39 -3.67 41.95 37.75
CA PRO A 39 -2.28 42.02 38.18
C PRO A 39 -1.48 40.77 37.81
N SER A 40 -0.26 41.01 37.30
CA SER A 40 0.97 40.21 37.43
C SER A 40 0.90 38.68 37.38
N ALA A 41 1.49 38.17 36.30
CA ALA A 41 1.83 36.79 36.01
C ALA A 41 2.51 36.01 37.14
N GLN A 42 2.08 34.77 37.33
CA GLN A 42 2.98 33.66 37.63
C GLN A 42 2.65 32.49 36.69
N ALA A 43 3.37 32.44 35.57
CA ALA A 43 3.46 31.23 34.77
C ALA A 43 4.24 30.21 35.61
N VAL A 44 3.57 29.20 36.13
CA VAL A 44 4.25 28.02 36.66
C VAL A 44 5.04 27.39 35.52
N PRO A 45 6.37 27.29 35.60
CA PRO A 45 7.13 26.61 34.56
C PRO A 45 6.72 25.13 34.61
N PHE A 46 6.30 24.59 33.47
CA PHE A 46 6.20 23.15 33.29
C PHE A 46 7.61 22.59 33.49
N VAL A 47 7.87 22.03 34.67
CA VAL A 47 9.13 21.36 34.99
C VAL A 47 9.22 20.14 34.09
N ARG A 48 9.95 20.27 32.98
CA ARG A 48 10.38 19.14 32.15
C ARG A 48 11.15 18.20 33.08
N PRO A 49 10.80 16.91 33.19
CA PRO A 49 11.61 15.97 33.95
C PRO A 49 13.05 16.03 33.42
N PRO A 50 14.08 16.03 34.29
CA PRO A 50 15.46 16.02 33.84
C PRO A 50 15.68 14.81 32.92
N PRO A 51 16.51 14.93 31.87
CA PRO A 51 16.85 13.79 31.04
C PRO A 51 17.58 12.79 31.94
N LEU A 52 16.95 11.64 32.20
CA LEU A 52 17.66 10.47 32.67
C LEU A 52 18.80 10.24 31.68
N GLN A 53 20.04 10.39 32.16
CA GLN A 53 21.26 9.95 31.46
C GLN A 53 21.22 8.43 31.32
N GLY A 54 20.39 7.96 30.40
CA GLY A 54 20.40 6.64 29.82
C GLY A 54 20.36 6.87 28.32
N LYS A 55 21.21 6.14 27.58
CA LYS A 55 21.35 6.13 26.12
C LYS A 55 20.11 6.67 25.39
N PRO A 56 20.25 7.58 24.41
CA PRO A 56 19.11 8.10 23.68
C PRO A 56 18.44 6.94 22.95
N PHE A 57 17.38 6.38 23.52
CA PHE A 57 16.32 5.82 22.73
C PHE A 57 15.72 7.01 22.03
N ALA A 58 16.29 7.38 20.89
CA ALA A 58 15.58 8.19 19.92
C ALA A 58 14.31 7.40 19.63
N SER A 59 13.20 7.77 20.28
CA SER A 59 11.88 7.28 19.93
C SER A 59 11.63 7.83 18.52
N SER A 60 12.07 7.07 17.52
CA SER A 60 11.87 7.41 16.13
C SER A 60 10.36 7.51 15.91
N THR A 61 9.88 8.66 15.45
CA THR A 61 8.46 8.84 15.13
C THR A 61 8.04 7.80 14.08
N PRO A 62 6.75 7.41 14.00
CA PRO A 62 6.28 6.52 12.94
C PRO A 62 6.66 7.02 11.54
N TYR A 63 6.65 8.34 11.32
CA TYR A 63 7.17 8.98 10.12
C TYR A 63 8.66 8.70 9.89
N ALA A 64 9.53 8.93 10.87
CA ALA A 64 10.96 8.67 10.72
C ALA A 64 11.28 7.17 10.53
N GLN A 65 10.46 6.29 11.11
CA GLN A 65 10.57 4.85 10.90
C GLN A 65 10.11 4.43 9.50
N SER A 66 9.05 5.05 8.96
CA SER A 66 8.54 4.74 7.62
C SER A 66 9.50 5.14 6.51
N GLN A 67 10.39 6.11 6.75
CA GLN A 67 11.42 6.52 5.77
C GLN A 67 12.54 5.47 5.59
N LYS A 68 12.67 4.48 6.49
CA LYS A 68 13.71 3.45 6.42
C LYS A 68 13.15 2.13 5.93
N LEU A 69 12.97 2.04 4.62
CA LEU A 69 12.49 0.83 3.96
C LEU A 69 13.61 -0.21 3.87
N GLN A 70 13.36 -1.41 4.38
CA GLN A 70 14.26 -2.55 4.20
C GLN A 70 13.75 -3.39 3.03
N LEU A 71 14.45 -3.30 1.91
CA LEU A 71 14.23 -4.10 0.70
C LEU A 71 15.14 -5.35 0.71
N GLY A 72 14.87 -6.27 -0.21
CA GLY A 72 15.59 -7.53 -0.35
C GLY A 72 15.02 -8.66 0.50
N LEU A 73 15.54 -9.85 0.24
CA LEU A 73 15.22 -11.05 1.00
C LEU A 73 15.67 -10.96 2.47
N ASP A 74 15.01 -11.71 3.34
CA ASP A 74 15.43 -11.89 4.71
C ASP A 74 16.67 -12.79 4.83
N LYS A 75 17.16 -13.01 6.05
CA LYS A 75 18.34 -13.86 6.31
C LYS A 75 18.13 -15.33 5.92
N LEU A 76 16.89 -15.74 5.70
CA LEU A 76 16.48 -17.09 5.31
C LEU A 76 16.17 -17.19 3.80
N GLY A 77 16.41 -16.12 3.03
CA GLY A 77 16.12 -16.09 1.59
C GLY A 77 14.63 -15.98 1.26
N LYS A 78 13.80 -15.47 2.18
CA LYS A 78 12.35 -15.28 1.97
C LYS A 78 12.00 -13.80 1.77
N ILE A 79 10.88 -13.55 1.09
CA ILE A 79 10.28 -12.21 1.05
C ILE A 79 9.95 -11.76 2.47
N ARG A 80 10.32 -10.52 2.79
CA ARG A 80 10.10 -9.94 4.12
C ARG A 80 8.61 -9.65 4.36
N PRO A 81 8.18 -9.60 5.63
CA PRO A 81 6.85 -9.10 5.97
C PRO A 81 6.74 -7.60 5.71
N CYS A 82 5.49 -7.12 5.70
CA CYS A 82 5.21 -5.69 5.67
C CYS A 82 5.60 -5.04 7.01
N PRO A 83 6.30 -3.89 6.99
CA PRO A 83 6.58 -3.16 8.21
C PRO A 83 5.29 -2.57 8.78
N SER A 84 5.13 -2.61 10.10
CA SER A 84 3.92 -2.11 10.79
C SER A 84 3.69 -0.60 10.59
N THR A 85 4.73 0.14 10.21
CA THR A 85 4.67 1.59 9.94
C THR A 85 4.26 1.95 8.52
N ASN A 86 4.02 0.96 7.66
CA ASN A 86 3.61 1.18 6.26
C ASN A 86 2.25 0.51 5.96
N PRO A 87 1.15 1.24 6.10
CA PRO A 87 -0.18 0.74 5.76
C PRO A 87 -0.40 0.57 4.25
N GLY A 88 0.51 1.07 3.41
CA GLY A 88 0.50 0.88 1.95
C GLY A 88 1.31 -0.33 1.51
N CYS A 89 1.46 -1.34 2.38
CA CYS A 89 2.22 -2.56 2.09
C CYS A 89 1.32 -3.81 2.09
N VAL A 90 1.58 -4.70 1.15
CA VAL A 90 0.98 -6.03 0.99
C VAL A 90 2.09 -7.06 0.79
N SER A 91 2.08 -8.19 1.49
CA SER A 91 3.12 -9.23 1.43
C SER A 91 2.55 -10.62 1.57
N THR A 92 3.16 -11.59 0.91
CA THR A 92 2.85 -13.01 1.07
C THR A 92 3.48 -13.65 2.31
N ASN A 93 4.20 -12.87 3.11
CA ASN A 93 4.75 -13.32 4.38
C ASN A 93 3.74 -13.04 5.52
N PRO A 94 3.23 -14.07 6.21
CA PRO A 94 2.19 -13.93 7.24
C PRO A 94 2.68 -13.29 8.54
N LEU A 95 4.00 -13.11 8.71
CA LEU A 95 4.57 -12.52 9.94
C LEU A 95 4.37 -10.99 10.03
N GLY A 96 3.70 -10.37 9.06
CA GLY A 96 3.37 -8.95 9.06
C GLY A 96 2.04 -8.63 9.78
N SER A 97 1.59 -7.39 9.67
CA SER A 97 0.27 -6.98 10.13
C SER A 97 -0.83 -7.77 9.39
N SER A 98 -1.88 -8.21 10.10
CA SER A 98 -2.97 -9.04 9.56
C SER A 98 -3.66 -8.45 8.32
N GLY A 99 -3.77 -7.12 8.22
CA GLY A 99 -4.36 -6.43 7.06
C GLY A 99 -3.45 -6.35 5.82
N SER A 100 -2.18 -6.69 5.96
CA SER A 100 -1.15 -6.60 4.91
C SER A 100 -0.79 -7.95 4.30
N PHE A 101 -1.37 -9.05 4.78
CA PHE A 101 -1.12 -10.36 4.22
C PHE A 101 -1.87 -10.53 2.87
N ALA A 102 -1.25 -11.26 1.94
CA ALA A 102 -1.86 -11.69 0.69
C ALA A 102 -1.37 -13.08 0.29
N SER A 103 -2.18 -13.80 -0.48
CA SER A 103 -1.81 -15.15 -0.89
C SER A 103 -0.69 -15.17 -1.94
N PRO A 104 0.22 -16.15 -1.88
CA PRO A 104 1.18 -16.41 -2.96
C PRO A 104 0.48 -16.69 -4.29
N LEU A 105 1.15 -16.36 -5.40
CA LEU A 105 0.67 -16.75 -6.74
C LEU A 105 1.15 -18.16 -7.06
N LEU A 106 0.28 -18.98 -7.64
CA LEU A 106 0.61 -20.30 -8.15
C LEU A 106 0.97 -20.21 -9.64
N ILE A 107 2.13 -20.76 -9.98
CA ILE A 107 2.62 -20.81 -11.35
C ILE A 107 2.00 -22.06 -12.01
N PRO A 108 1.21 -21.92 -13.08
CA PRO A 108 0.71 -23.07 -13.81
C PRO A 108 1.86 -23.81 -14.51
N GLU A 109 1.74 -25.12 -14.66
CA GLU A 109 2.74 -25.98 -15.34
C GLU A 109 3.11 -25.46 -16.74
N SER A 110 2.16 -24.84 -17.46
CA SER A 110 2.37 -24.24 -18.78
C SER A 110 3.39 -23.08 -18.82
N SER A 111 3.71 -22.54 -17.64
CA SER A 111 4.57 -21.37 -17.44
C SER A 111 5.73 -21.68 -16.48
N ALA A 112 5.96 -22.95 -16.13
CA ALA A 112 7.00 -23.36 -15.20
C ALA A 112 8.43 -23.03 -15.70
N GLY A 113 9.38 -22.96 -14.76
CA GLY A 113 10.80 -22.72 -15.04
C GLY A 113 11.13 -21.28 -15.43
N ASP A 114 12.11 -21.09 -16.30
CA ASP A 114 12.63 -19.77 -16.68
C ASP A 114 11.60 -18.89 -17.41
N LYS A 115 10.59 -19.52 -18.02
CA LYS A 115 9.46 -18.83 -18.65
C LYS A 115 8.62 -18.04 -17.63
N ALA A 116 8.55 -18.49 -16.37
CA ALA A 116 7.80 -17.79 -15.33
C ALA A 116 8.38 -16.40 -15.07
N VAL A 117 9.71 -16.31 -14.98
CA VAL A 117 10.44 -15.07 -14.69
C VAL A 117 10.25 -14.07 -15.83
N ALA A 118 10.46 -14.50 -17.08
CA ALA A 118 10.27 -13.65 -18.25
C ALA A 118 8.81 -13.17 -18.39
N SER A 119 7.84 -14.06 -18.14
CA SER A 119 6.42 -13.71 -18.19
C SER A 119 6.07 -12.68 -17.11
N LEU A 120 6.55 -12.88 -15.88
CA LEU A 120 6.34 -11.96 -14.77
C LEU A 120 6.90 -10.57 -15.08
N ARG A 121 8.13 -10.51 -15.61
CA ARG A 121 8.75 -9.26 -16.02
C ARG A 121 7.90 -8.52 -17.06
N GLN A 122 7.46 -9.23 -18.09
CA GLN A 122 6.60 -8.68 -19.14
C GLN A 122 5.25 -8.20 -18.59
N ALA A 123 4.64 -8.95 -17.67
CA ALA A 123 3.38 -8.56 -17.05
C ALA A 123 3.52 -7.30 -16.19
N ILE A 124 4.64 -7.14 -15.47
CA ILE A 124 4.95 -5.91 -14.73
C ILE A 124 5.09 -4.74 -15.70
N GLU A 125 5.91 -4.86 -16.76
CA GLU A 125 6.09 -3.79 -17.75
C GLU A 125 4.78 -3.39 -18.44
N LYS A 126 3.87 -4.35 -18.67
CA LYS A 126 2.59 -4.10 -19.35
C LYS A 126 1.54 -3.48 -18.44
N THR A 127 1.46 -3.90 -17.18
CA THR A 127 0.40 -3.47 -16.26
C THR A 127 0.77 -2.22 -15.47
N GLN A 128 2.03 -1.82 -15.46
CA GLN A 128 2.57 -0.79 -14.58
C GLN A 128 3.23 0.34 -15.37
N SER A 129 3.07 1.56 -14.89
CA SER A 129 3.68 2.74 -15.51
C SER A 129 5.05 3.04 -14.94
N ASN A 130 5.99 3.42 -15.82
CA ASN A 130 7.33 3.91 -15.45
C ASN A 130 8.13 2.91 -14.59
N VAL A 131 8.15 1.65 -15.02
CA VAL A 131 8.84 0.56 -14.30
C VAL A 131 10.35 0.72 -14.44
N ASP A 132 11.06 0.59 -13.31
CA ASP A 132 12.52 0.53 -13.26
C ASP A 132 12.96 -0.68 -12.43
N PHE A 133 13.60 -1.66 -13.08
CA PHE A 133 14.07 -2.88 -12.42
C PHE A 133 15.40 -2.61 -11.73
N LYS A 134 15.39 -2.61 -10.40
CA LYS A 134 16.58 -2.38 -9.57
C LYS A 134 17.40 -3.64 -9.39
N VAL A 135 16.73 -4.78 -9.24
CA VAL A 135 17.36 -6.08 -9.02
C VAL A 135 16.62 -7.13 -9.85
N ASP A 136 17.38 -7.96 -10.56
CA ASP A 136 16.89 -9.10 -11.34
C ASP A 136 18.01 -10.14 -11.29
N GLN A 137 17.94 -11.07 -10.33
CA GLN A 137 19.02 -12.00 -10.03
C GLN A 137 18.49 -13.36 -9.61
N ASP A 138 19.12 -14.41 -10.11
CA ASP A 138 18.94 -15.75 -9.56
C ASP A 138 19.56 -15.82 -8.16
N THR A 139 18.79 -16.33 -7.20
CA THR A 139 19.24 -16.47 -5.82
C THR A 139 19.65 -17.92 -5.56
N PRO A 140 20.95 -18.21 -5.36
CA PRO A 140 21.43 -19.55 -5.00
C PRO A 140 21.33 -19.80 -3.49
N TYR A 141 20.48 -19.06 -2.76
CA TYR A 141 20.44 -19.07 -1.30
C TYR A 141 19.86 -20.40 -0.76
N GLY A 142 20.73 -21.38 -0.53
CA GLY A 142 20.43 -22.62 0.20
C GLY A 142 19.39 -23.51 -0.49
N HIS A 143 18.54 -24.18 0.31
CA HIS A 143 17.52 -25.17 -0.11
C HIS A 143 16.33 -24.57 -0.88
N ILE A 144 16.44 -23.34 -1.38
CA ILE A 144 15.41 -22.63 -2.13
C ILE A 144 16.08 -22.08 -3.39
N SER A 145 16.00 -22.83 -4.49
CA SER A 145 16.34 -22.28 -5.80
C SER A 145 15.23 -21.32 -6.23
N GLY A 146 15.58 -20.09 -6.57
CA GLY A 146 14.60 -19.08 -6.92
C GLY A 146 15.20 -17.88 -7.63
N HIS A 147 14.33 -17.02 -8.13
CA HIS A 147 14.71 -15.82 -8.87
C HIS A 147 14.05 -14.61 -8.22
N TYR A 148 14.86 -13.61 -7.85
CA TYR A 148 14.43 -12.41 -7.14
C TYR A 148 14.40 -11.20 -8.07
N ILE A 149 13.25 -10.53 -8.12
CA ILE A 149 13.04 -9.29 -8.89
C ILE A 149 12.63 -8.19 -7.93
N GLU A 150 13.27 -7.03 -8.06
CA GLU A 150 12.89 -5.78 -7.42
C GLU A 150 12.62 -4.74 -8.49
N ALA A 151 11.41 -4.18 -8.49
CA ALA A 151 10.97 -3.18 -9.45
C ALA A 151 10.39 -1.97 -8.73
N GLU A 152 10.81 -0.78 -9.13
CA GLU A 152 10.18 0.48 -8.74
C GLU A 152 9.21 0.93 -9.82
N MET A 153 8.10 1.53 -9.42
CA MET A 153 7.03 1.94 -10.33
C MET A 153 6.30 3.17 -9.79
N ASP A 154 5.42 3.76 -10.60
CA ASP A 154 4.59 4.86 -10.12
C ASP A 154 3.41 4.36 -9.28
N GLY A 155 3.28 4.96 -8.09
CA GLY A 155 2.25 4.73 -7.09
C GLY A 155 1.31 5.92 -6.90
N GLY A 156 0.34 5.77 -6.00
CA GLY A 156 -0.67 6.80 -5.76
C GLY A 156 -0.13 8.09 -5.12
N VAL A 157 0.88 7.99 -4.24
CA VAL A 157 1.43 9.15 -3.49
C VAL A 157 2.96 9.23 -3.59
N GLY A 158 3.52 8.66 -4.67
CA GLY A 158 4.96 8.57 -4.89
C GLY A 158 5.31 7.33 -5.69
N ARG A 159 6.54 6.83 -5.53
CA ARG A 159 6.96 5.56 -6.12
C ARG A 159 6.52 4.40 -5.23
N ASP A 160 6.14 3.30 -5.84
CA ASP A 160 5.94 2.02 -5.17
C ASP A 160 7.11 1.08 -5.51
N VAL A 161 7.39 0.13 -4.63
CA VAL A 161 8.36 -0.95 -4.84
C VAL A 161 7.62 -2.28 -4.83
N MET A 162 7.96 -3.15 -5.78
CA MET A 162 7.57 -4.54 -5.83
C MET A 162 8.76 -5.45 -5.74
N GLU A 163 8.65 -6.46 -4.89
CA GLU A 163 9.61 -7.52 -4.74
C GLU A 163 8.91 -8.84 -5.04
N PHE A 164 9.49 -9.62 -5.93
CA PHE A 164 9.01 -10.95 -6.27
C PHE A 164 10.12 -11.97 -6.04
N LEU A 165 9.75 -13.12 -5.48
CA LEU A 165 10.59 -14.29 -5.37
C LEU A 165 9.88 -15.46 -6.04
N VAL A 166 10.36 -15.81 -7.23
CA VAL A 166 9.86 -16.93 -8.02
C VAL A 166 10.56 -18.20 -7.55
N LYS A 167 9.83 -19.10 -6.90
CA LYS A 167 10.37 -20.39 -6.42
C LYS A 167 10.04 -21.47 -7.44
N LYS A 168 10.98 -21.72 -8.36
CA LYS A 168 10.80 -22.62 -9.52
C LYS A 168 10.41 -24.04 -9.07
N ASP A 169 11.09 -24.57 -8.05
CA ASP A 169 10.86 -25.94 -7.55
C ASP A 169 9.50 -26.13 -6.89
N ALA A 170 8.94 -25.07 -6.31
CA ALA A 170 7.68 -25.11 -5.57
C ALA A 170 6.48 -24.64 -6.39
N GLY A 171 6.69 -24.15 -7.62
CA GLY A 171 5.62 -23.61 -8.47
C GLY A 171 4.89 -22.42 -7.85
N VAL A 172 5.56 -21.64 -6.97
CA VAL A 172 4.94 -20.51 -6.28
C VAL A 172 5.75 -19.23 -6.41
N VAL A 173 5.07 -18.09 -6.43
CA VAL A 173 5.68 -16.77 -6.35
C VAL A 173 5.25 -16.09 -5.06
N ALA A 174 6.25 -15.84 -4.21
CA ALA A 174 6.10 -14.97 -3.04
C ALA A 174 6.35 -13.53 -3.48
N TYR A 175 5.61 -12.57 -2.94
CA TYR A 175 5.77 -11.17 -3.31
C TYR A 175 5.52 -10.23 -2.15
N ARG A 176 6.04 -9.01 -2.29
CA ARG A 176 5.73 -7.87 -1.44
C ARG A 176 5.63 -6.62 -2.30
N CYS A 177 4.56 -5.85 -2.11
CA CYS A 177 4.35 -4.56 -2.76
C CYS A 177 4.19 -3.51 -1.69
N MET A 178 4.86 -2.37 -1.85
CA MET A 178 4.89 -1.36 -0.81
C MET A 178 5.06 0.06 -1.35
N ALA A 179 4.29 0.98 -0.79
CA ALA A 179 4.50 2.41 -1.03
C ALA A 179 5.82 2.84 -0.38
N THR A 180 6.71 3.50 -1.13
CA THR A 180 7.95 4.04 -0.56
C THR A 180 7.69 5.22 0.36
N LYS A 181 6.59 5.94 0.13
CA LYS A 181 6.18 7.11 0.88
C LYS A 181 4.84 6.88 1.56
N VAL A 182 4.83 7.05 2.88
CA VAL A 182 3.63 6.96 3.71
C VAL A 182 3.18 8.36 4.10
N THR A 183 1.89 8.64 3.98
CA THR A 183 1.31 9.92 4.37
C THR A 183 0.81 9.84 5.81
N PHE A 184 1.11 10.84 6.63
CA PHE A 184 0.67 10.89 8.03
C PHE A 184 -0.24 12.08 8.26
N VAL A 185 -1.38 11.83 8.92
CA VAL A 185 -2.32 12.88 9.32
C VAL A 185 -1.94 13.40 10.71
N TYR A 186 -1.66 14.69 10.81
CA TYR A 186 -1.38 15.38 12.08
C TYR A 186 -2.69 15.88 12.71
N PRO A 187 -2.86 15.88 14.05
CA PRO A 187 -1.92 15.52 15.13
C PRO A 187 -1.86 14.03 15.51
N PHE A 188 -2.70 13.19 14.91
CA PHE A 188 -2.88 11.80 15.34
C PHE A 188 -1.76 10.85 14.88
N THR A 189 -0.79 11.33 14.09
CA THR A 189 0.32 10.53 13.52
C THR A 189 -0.15 9.23 12.87
N THR A 190 -1.39 9.21 12.39
CA THR A 190 -2.00 8.04 11.78
C THR A 190 -1.51 7.94 10.35
N ALA A 191 -0.96 6.79 10.00
CA ALA A 191 -0.50 6.49 8.66
C ALA A 191 -1.70 6.19 7.75
N VAL A 192 -1.73 6.82 6.58
CA VAL A 192 -2.69 6.54 5.50
C VAL A 192 -1.89 5.96 4.33
N GLY A 193 -2.36 4.83 3.82
CA GLY A 193 -1.67 4.11 2.74
C GLY A 193 -2.66 3.50 1.76
N ASP A 194 -2.16 3.26 0.54
CA ASP A 194 -2.93 2.71 -0.57
C ASP A 194 -2.79 1.18 -0.66
N SER A 195 -3.10 0.46 0.42
CA SER A 195 -3.06 -1.02 0.39
C SER A 195 -4.07 -1.60 -0.59
N LYS A 196 -5.21 -0.92 -0.82
CA LYS A 196 -6.19 -1.35 -1.82
C LYS A 196 -5.62 -1.26 -3.24
N GLY A 197 -4.95 -0.16 -3.57
CA GLY A 197 -4.22 -0.03 -4.84
C GLY A 197 -3.15 -1.10 -5.00
N GLN A 198 -2.37 -1.40 -3.94
CA GLN A 198 -1.39 -2.49 -4.00
C GLN A 198 -2.04 -3.86 -4.28
N LYS A 199 -3.18 -4.17 -3.64
CA LYS A 199 -3.91 -5.43 -3.90
C LYS A 199 -4.47 -5.49 -5.32
N GLN A 200 -5.09 -4.41 -5.80
CA GLN A 200 -5.62 -4.33 -7.16
C GLN A 200 -4.53 -4.47 -8.22
N ARG A 201 -3.35 -3.92 -7.94
CA ARG A 201 -2.20 -3.96 -8.82
C ARG A 201 -1.64 -5.37 -8.98
N ILE A 202 -1.50 -6.10 -7.87
CA ILE A 202 -1.17 -7.53 -7.92
C ILE A 202 -2.25 -8.33 -8.64
N ALA A 203 -3.53 -8.01 -8.42
CA ALA A 203 -4.61 -8.67 -9.14
C ALA A 203 -4.48 -8.47 -10.66
N ALA A 204 -4.15 -7.25 -11.13
CA ALA A 204 -3.91 -6.97 -12.54
C ALA A 204 -2.72 -7.76 -13.11
N ILE A 205 -1.60 -7.86 -12.38
CA ILE A 205 -0.44 -8.69 -12.78
C ILE A 205 -0.85 -10.16 -12.85
N SER A 206 -1.57 -10.66 -11.85
CA SER A 206 -2.01 -12.06 -11.81
C SER A 206 -2.98 -12.40 -12.96
N GLN A 207 -3.87 -11.45 -13.31
CA GLN A 207 -4.81 -11.59 -14.42
C GLN A 207 -4.09 -11.62 -15.76
N GLU A 208 -3.08 -10.75 -15.96
CA GLU A 208 -2.26 -10.75 -17.18
C GLU A 208 -1.47 -12.06 -17.34
N LEU A 209 -0.97 -12.60 -16.23
CA LEU A 209 -0.22 -13.86 -16.22
C LEU A 209 -1.11 -15.11 -16.30
N GLY A 210 -2.40 -14.97 -16.01
CA GLY A 210 -3.30 -16.10 -15.79
C GLY A 210 -2.92 -16.96 -14.58
N TRP A 211 -2.21 -16.38 -13.61
CA TRP A 211 -1.78 -17.08 -12.39
C TRP A 211 -2.83 -16.95 -11.30
N TYR A 212 -3.05 -18.04 -10.56
CA TYR A 212 -4.07 -18.10 -9.52
C TYR A 212 -3.49 -17.80 -8.14
N ALA A 213 -4.12 -16.92 -7.38
CA ALA A 213 -3.88 -16.75 -5.94
C ALA A 213 -5.09 -17.33 -5.17
N PRO A 214 -4.88 -18.28 -4.24
CA PRO A 214 -5.98 -18.78 -3.41
C PRO A 214 -6.53 -17.67 -2.51
N ASP A 215 -7.85 -17.50 -2.41
CA ASP A 215 -8.43 -16.52 -1.49
C ASP A 215 -8.49 -17.07 -0.06
N ILE A 216 -7.39 -16.95 0.68
CA ILE A 216 -7.33 -17.42 2.07
C ILE A 216 -7.84 -16.37 3.07
N GLN A 217 -8.20 -15.17 2.59
CA GLN A 217 -8.80 -14.14 3.44
C GLN A 217 -10.20 -14.56 3.88
N SER A 218 -10.99 -15.13 2.93
CA SER A 218 -12.31 -15.70 3.21
C SER A 218 -12.30 -16.76 4.32
N SER A 219 -11.23 -17.53 4.44
CA SER A 219 -11.07 -18.53 5.51
C SER A 219 -10.67 -17.94 6.87
N MET A 220 -10.07 -16.74 6.91
CA MET A 220 -9.70 -16.08 8.18
C MET A 220 -10.85 -15.27 8.80
N ASP A 221 -11.77 -14.75 7.99
CA ASP A 221 -12.98 -14.04 8.47
C ASP A 221 -14.04 -14.99 9.06
N SER A 222 -13.92 -16.30 8.83
CA SER A 222 -14.90 -17.29 9.29
C SER A 222 -14.77 -17.67 10.78
N ASP A 223 -13.69 -17.25 11.45
CA ASP A 223 -13.46 -17.53 12.88
C ASP A 223 -14.05 -16.45 13.82
N ASP A 224 -14.67 -15.38 13.29
CA ASP A 224 -15.32 -14.30 14.08
C ASP A 224 -16.86 -14.46 14.16
N VAL A 225 -17.40 -15.65 13.91
CA VAL A 225 -18.84 -15.92 14.07
C VAL A 225 -19.12 -16.61 15.39
N GLY A 226 -19.26 -15.79 16.43
CA GLY A 226 -20.28 -15.94 17.48
C GLY A 226 -20.23 -17.17 18.38
N TYR A 227 -19.73 -16.98 19.60
CA TYR A 227 -20.28 -17.66 20.76
C TYR A 227 -21.29 -16.71 21.44
N PRO A 228 -22.62 -16.93 21.31
CA PRO A 228 -23.61 -16.25 22.14
C PRO A 228 -23.70 -16.93 23.53
N PRO A 229 -24.31 -16.26 24.52
CA PRO A 229 -23.76 -15.95 25.84
C PRO A 229 -23.54 -17.12 26.81
#